data_AF-A0A7W1QZU6-F1
#
_entry.id   AF-A0A7W1QZU6-F1
#
_cell.length_a   1.000
_cell.length_b   1.000
_cell.length_c   1.000
_cell.angle_alpha   90.00
_cell.angle_beta   90.00
_cell.angle_gamma   90.00
#
_symmetry.space_group_name_H-M   'P 1'
#
loop_
_entity.id
_entity.type
_entity.pdbx_description
1 polymer ?
#
loop_
_entity_poly.entity_id
_entity_poly.type
_entity_poly.pdbx_seq_one_letter_code
_entity_poly.pdbx_strand_id
1 'polypeptide(L)' 'MSVVEFNNQQWEKILALLKTCQNIYIGQESDCRNFLEAVFWITRSGSQWRLLPADYGNC' A
#
# COMPACT_ATOMS: atom_id res chain seq x y z
N MET A 1 12.10 13.37 0.03
CA MET A 1 10.94 12.66 -0.54
C MET A 1 10.18 12.07 0.63
N SER A 2 8.87 12.29 0.71
CA SER A 2 8.07 11.82 1.84
C SER A 2 7.77 10.34 1.67
N VAL A 3 8.33 9.50 2.53
CA VAL A 3 7.90 8.11 2.68
C VAL A 3 6.46 8.13 3.21
N VAL A 4 5.59 7.40 2.54
CA VAL A 4 4.23 7.10 2.98
C VAL A 4 4.26 5.79 3.74
N GLU A 5 3.87 5.84 5.00
CA GLU A 5 3.60 4.65 5.80
C GLU A 5 2.24 4.85 6.48
N PHE A 6 1.41 3.81 6.49
CA PHE A 6 0.23 3.80 7.34
C PHE A 6 0.67 3.58 8.78
N ASN A 7 0.04 4.25 9.74
CA ASN A 7 0.19 3.79 11.12
C ASN A 7 -0.63 2.50 11.33
N ASN A 8 -0.37 1.79 12.43
CA ASN A 8 -1.04 0.51 12.69
C ASN A 8 -2.57 0.63 12.77
N GLN A 9 -3.11 1.72 13.35
CA GLN A 9 -4.55 1.94 13.45
C GLN A 9 -5.21 2.18 12.08
N GLN A 10 -4.52 2.87 11.18
CA GLN A 10 -4.96 3.07 9.80
C GLN A 10 -4.93 1.75 9.04
N TRP A 11 -3.85 0.98 9.21
CA TRP A 11 -3.71 -0.33 8.58
C TRP A 11 -4.81 -1.30 9.03
N GLU A 12 -5.12 -1.38 10.32
CA GLU A 12 -6.18 -2.24 10.84
C GLU A 12 -7.54 -1.95 10.21
N LYS A 13 -7.87 -0.67 10.01
CA LYS A 13 -9.13 -0.26 9.35
C LYS A 13 -9.17 -0.67 7.88
N ILE A 14 -8.06 -0.48 7.17
CA ILE A 14 -7.93 -0.87 5.76
C ILE A 14 -8.04 -2.39 5.62
N LEU A 15 -7.31 -3.13 6.45
CA LEU A 15 -7.31 -4.58 6.46
C LEU A 15 -8.69 -5.14 6.80
N ALA A 16 -9.41 -4.55 7.75
CA ALA A 16 -10.77 -4.92 8.06
C ALA A 16 -11.68 -4.74 6.83
N LEU A 17 -11.56 -3.63 6.11
CA LEU A 17 -12.30 -3.39 4.87
C LEU A 17 -11.93 -4.41 3.78
N LEU A 18 -10.65 -4.68 3.55
CA LEU A 18 -10.20 -5.68 2.58
C LEU A 18 -10.76 -7.08 2.88
N LYS A 19 -10.83 -7.46 4.16
CA LYS A 19 -11.41 -8.75 4.60
C LYS A 19 -12.92 -8.84 4.36
N THR A 20 -13.63 -7.72 4.22
CA THR A 20 -15.05 -7.74 3.82
C THR A 20 -15.25 -7.96 2.32
N CYS A 21 -14.22 -7.79 1.50
CA CYS A 21 -14.30 -7.97 0.06
C CYS A 21 -14.10 -9.44 -0.30
N GLN A 22 -15.19 -10.13 -0.63
CA GLN A 22 -15.25 -11.58 -0.83
C GLN A 22 -14.28 -12.15 -1.90
N ASN A 23 -13.82 -11.32 -2.84
CA ASN A 23 -12.94 -11.72 -3.94
C ASN A 23 -11.53 -11.13 -3.87
N ILE A 24 -11.13 -10.55 -2.73
CA ILE A 24 -9.77 -10.04 -2.55
C ILE A 24 -8.91 -11.10 -1.86
N TYR A 25 -7.84 -11.50 -2.54
CA TYR A 25 -6.80 -12.31 -1.94
C TYR A 25 -5.73 -11.40 -1.33
N ILE A 26 -5.66 -11.36 0.00
CA ILE A 26 -4.74 -10.47 0.74
C ILE A 26 -3.31 -11.03 0.76
N GLY A 27 -3.13 -12.36 0.74
CA GLY A 27 -1.81 -12.98 0.83
C GLY A 27 -1.12 -12.65 2.16
N GLN A 28 0.16 -12.25 2.10
CA GLN A 28 0.89 -11.71 3.24
C GLN A 28 0.48 -10.26 3.50
N GLU A 29 0.02 -9.96 4.72
CA GLU A 29 -0.48 -8.62 5.07
C GLU A 29 0.59 -7.54 4.91
N SER A 30 1.88 -7.86 5.14
CA SER A 30 3.00 -6.95 4.94
C SER A 30 3.18 -6.54 3.48
N ASP A 31 3.05 -7.49 2.56
CA ASP A 31 3.21 -7.24 1.12
C ASP A 31 2.01 -6.44 0.60
N CYS A 32 0.81 -6.78 1.06
CA CYS A 32 -0.42 -6.03 0.76
C CYS A 32 -0.33 -4.59 1.26
N ARG A 33 0.20 -4.38 2.47
CA ARG A 33 0.43 -3.06 3.04
C ARG A 33 1.41 -2.25 2.21
N ASN A 34 2.56 -2.84 1.89
CA ASN A 34 3.59 -2.17 1.10
C ASN A 34 3.05 -1.74 -0.28
N PHE A 35 2.28 -2.62 -0.93
CA PHE A 35 1.60 -2.30 -2.19
C PHE A 35 0.64 -1.10 -2.06
N LEU A 36 -0.17 -1.06 -1.00
CA LEU A 36 -1.12 0.03 -0.81
C LEU A 36 -0.44 1.36 -0.45
N GLU A 37 0.66 1.32 0.31
CA GLU A 37 1.49 2.49 0.60
C GLU A 37 2.14 3.01 -0.71
N ALA A 38 2.57 2.12 -1.60
CA ALA A 38 3.04 2.47 -2.94
C ALA A 38 1.98 3.19 -3.78
N VAL A 39 0.77 2.62 -3.85
CA VAL A 39 -0.37 3.21 -4.58
C VAL A 39 -0.71 4.59 -4.00
N PHE A 40 -0.71 4.73 -2.68
CA PHE A 40 -0.99 5.99 -2.00
C PHE A 40 0.10 7.04 -2.29
N TRP A 41 1.37 6.64 -2.30
CA TRP A 41 2.47 7.52 -2.68
C TRP A 41 2.33 8.04 -4.11
N ILE A 42 1.97 7.15 -5.06
CA ILE A 42 1.74 7.52 -6.47
C ILE A 42 0.58 8.50 -6.59
N THR A 43 -0.57 8.20 -5.96
CA THR A 43 -1.75 9.09 -6.02
C THR A 43 -1.52 10.43 -5.34
N ARG A 44 -0.76 10.46 -4.24
CA ARG A 44 -0.41 11.70 -3.53
C ARG A 44 0.58 12.56 -4.32
N SER A 45 1.57 11.93 -4.96
CA SER A 45 2.64 12.66 -5.67
C SER A 45 2.29 13.00 -7.11
N GLY A 46 1.33 12.30 -7.72
CA GLY A 46 1.04 12.39 -9.16
C GLY A 46 2.16 11.79 -10.02
N SER A 47 3.07 11.02 -9.43
CA SER A 47 4.22 10.44 -10.14
C SER A 47 3.84 9.25 -11.00
N GLN A 48 4.68 8.93 -11.99
CA GLN A 48 4.53 7.72 -12.78
C GLN A 48 5.01 6.49 -11.99
N TRP A 49 4.44 5.32 -12.27
CA TRP A 49 4.85 4.03 -11.66
C TRP A 49 6.34 3.73 -11.78
N ARG A 50 6.98 4.15 -12.88
CA ARG A 50 8.43 3.97 -13.09
C ARG A 50 9.31 4.77 -12.11
N LEU A 51 8.74 5.77 -11.44
CA LEU A 51 9.42 6.59 -10.44
C LEU A 51 9.14 6.13 -9.01
N LEU A 52 8.45 5.00 -8.84
CA LEU A 52 8.19 4.45 -7.51
C LEU A 52 9.52 4.14 -6.80
N PRO A 53 9.70 4.60 -5.54
CA PRO A 53 10.87 4.26 -4.74
C PRO A 53 11.05 2.74 -4.57
N ALA A 54 12.31 2.29 -4.53
CA ALA A 54 12.65 0.87 -4.39
C ALA A 54 12.15 0.25 -3.06
N ASP A 55 11.95 1.06 -2.02
CA ASP A 55 11.39 0.59 -0.74
C ASP A 55 9.98 -0.02 -0.90
N TYR A 56 9.21 0.43 -1.90
CA TYR A 56 7.86 -0.07 -2.17
C TYR A 56 7.81 -1.28 -3.10
N GLY A 57 8.93 -1.65 -3.72
CA GLY A 57 9.00 -2.74 -4.66
C GLY A 57 10.40 -2.90 -5.25
N ASN A 58 10.85 -4.15 -5.33
CA ASN A 58 12.05 -4.50 -6.08
C ASN A 58 11.64 -4.84 -7.51
N CYS A 59 12.02 -3.98 -8.46
CA CYS A 59 11.93 -4.23 -9.88
C CYS A 59 13.01 -5.22 -10.33
#